data_AF-A0A975FJG3-F1
#
_entry.id   AF-A0A975FJG3-F1
#
_cell.length_a   1.000
_cell.length_b   1.000
_cell.length_c   1.000
_cell.angle_alpha   90.00
_cell.angle_beta   90.00
_cell.angle_gamma   90.00
#
_symmetry.space_group_name_H-M   'P 1'
#
loop_
_entity.id
_entity.type
_entity.pdbx_description
1 polymer ?
#
loop_
_entity_poly.entity_id
_entity_poly.type
_entity_poly.pdbx_seq_one_letter_code
_entity_poly.pdbx_strand_id
1 'polypeptide(L)' 'MVEVIVVHDGFWRVRMGGSPVGCIQRFAASDGERFLARVIDARARRWTNVGEYWEFDAAVDALTMR' A
#
# COMPACT_ATOMS: atom_id res chain seq x y z
N MET A 1 8.11 10.18 9.93
CA MET A 1 8.61 10.24 8.55
C MET A 1 8.06 9.05 7.79
N VAL A 2 7.47 9.29 6.62
CA VAL A 2 6.93 8.25 5.73
C VAL A 2 7.91 8.02 4.60
N GLU A 3 8.19 6.76 4.29
CA GLU A 3 9.07 6.37 3.20
C GLU A 3 8.33 5.41 2.26
N VAL A 4 8.39 5.69 0.96
CA VAL A 4 7.81 4.86 -0.09
C VAL A 4 8.94 4.27 -0.93
N ILE A 5 9.07 2.95 -0.90
CA ILE A 5 10.16 2.22 -1.55
C ILE A 5 9.59 1.44 -2.73
N VAL A 6 10.02 1.77 -3.94
CA VAL A 6 9.71 0.97 -5.13
C VAL A 6 10.36 -0.40 -4.99
N VAL A 7 9.57 -1.47 -5.08
CA VAL A 7 10.09 -2.84 -5.10
C VAL A 7 10.24 -3.31 -6.55
N HIS A 8 9.22 -3.03 -7.37
CA HIS A 8 9.22 -3.19 -8.82
C HIS A 8 8.11 -2.31 -9.43
N ASP A 9 7.98 -2.30 -10.76
CA ASP A 9 6.94 -1.53 -11.43
C ASP A 9 5.54 -1.89 -10.89
N GLY A 10 4.78 -0.87 -10.48
CA GLY A 10 3.45 -1.06 -9.92
C GLY A 10 3.39 -1.63 -8.50
N PHE A 11 4.51 -1.75 -7.77
CA PHE A 11 4.48 -2.25 -6.40
C PHE A 11 5.45 -1.51 -5.47
N TRP A 12 4.91 -0.96 -4.39
CA TRP A 12 5.66 -0.15 -3.42
C TRP A 12 5.47 -0.68 -2.00
N ARG A 13 6.54 -0.59 -1.20
CA ARG A 13 6.51 -0.82 0.23
C ARG A 13 6.46 0.53 0.95
N VAL A 14 5.57 0.66 1.92
CA VAL A 14 5.43 1.86 2.75
C VAL A 14 6.00 1.60 4.14
N ARG A 15 6.83 2.52 4.62
CA ARG A 15 7.37 2.52 5.99
C ARG A 15 7.00 3.82 6.71
N MET A 16 6.80 3.71 8.01
CA MET A 16 6.58 4.84 8.90
C MET A 16 7.52 4.72 10.10
N GLY A 17 8.34 5.75 10.34
CA GLY A 17 9.31 5.75 11.45
C GLY A 17 10.29 4.57 11.39
N GLY A 18 10.71 4.17 10.19
CA GLY A 18 11.61 3.02 9.97
C GLY A 18 10.94 1.65 9.99
N SER A 19 9.67 1.54 10.38
CA SER A 19 8.92 0.27 10.42
C SER A 19 8.04 0.09 9.18
N PRO A 20 8.03 -1.09 8.54
CA PRO A 20 7.10 -1.37 7.43
C PRO A 20 5.66 -1.41 7.95
N VAL A 21 4.79 -0.62 7.31
CA VAL A 21 3.36 -0.55 7.66
C VAL A 21 2.48 -1.26 6.63
N GLY A 22 2.92 -1.35 5.37
CA GLY A 22 2.16 -2.03 4.33
C GLY A 22 2.80 -1.94 2.94
N CYS A 23 2.01 -2.27 1.93
CA CYS A 23 2.36 -2.08 0.53
C CYS A 23 1.19 -1.50 -0.27
N ILE A 24 1.54 -0.95 -1.42
CA ILE A 24 0.60 -0.47 -2.43
C ILE A 24 0.88 -1.23 -3.72
N GLN A 25 -0.16 -1.74 -4.36
CA GLN A 25 -0.08 -2.35 -5.68
C GLN A 25 -0.95 -1.57 -6.66
N ARG A 26 -0.37 -1.20 -7.81
CA ARG A 26 -1.09 -0.68 -8.97
C ARG A 26 -1.74 -1.82 -9.74
N PHE A 27 -2.98 -1.62 -10.17
CA PHE A 27 -3.69 -2.60 -10.97
C PHE A 27 -4.65 -1.89 -11.93
N ALA A 28 -4.97 -2.55 -13.05
CA ALA A 28 -6.00 -2.09 -13.97
C ALA A 28 -7.37 -2.59 -13.49
N ALA A 29 -8.27 -1.65 -13.21
CA ALA A 29 -9.69 -1.89 -12.98
C ALA A 29 -10.49 -1.62 -14.25
N SER A 30 -11.77 -2.01 -14.26
CA SER A 30 -12.67 -1.80 -15.41
C SER A 30 -12.87 -0.33 -15.78
N ASP A 31 -12.68 0.56 -14.81
CA ASP A 31 -12.90 2.00 -14.89
C ASP A 31 -11.60 2.81 -14.84
N GLY A 32 -10.44 2.16 -14.84
CA GLY A 32 -9.14 2.82 -14.91
C GLY A 32 -8.07 2.19 -14.02
N GLU A 33 -6.93 2.85 -13.92
CA GLU A 33 -5.87 2.46 -13.01
C GLU A 33 -6.25 2.77 -11.56
N ARG A 34 -5.94 1.85 -10.64
CA ARG A 34 -6.18 2.00 -9.20
C ARG A 34 -5.01 1.46 -8.38
N PHE A 35 -4.99 1.84 -7.12
CA PHE A 35 -3.98 1.49 -6.13
C PHE A 35 -4.62 0.74 -4.96
N LEU A 36 -4.21 -0.52 -4.77
CA LEU A 36 -4.64 -1.38 -3.68
C LEU A 36 -3.65 -1.26 -2.51
N ALA A 37 -4.11 -0.75 -1.37
CA ALA A 37 -3.34 -0.73 -0.13
C ALA A 37 -3.57 -2.02 0.68
N ARG A 38 -2.48 -2.65 1.14
CA ARG A 38 -2.53 -3.86 1.95
C ARG A 38 -1.55 -3.82 3.12
N VAL A 39 -1.97 -4.39 4.24
CA VAL A 39 -1.10 -4.68 5.39
C VAL A 39 -0.76 -6.17 5.41
N ILE A 40 0.44 -6.49 5.88
CA ILE A 40 0.85 -7.87 6.18
C ILE A 40 0.75 -8.06 7.68
N ASP A 41 -0.04 -9.04 8.11
CA ASP A 41 0.17 -9.66 9.40
C ASP A 41 1.24 -10.74 9.23
N ALA A 42 2.46 -10.43 9.67
CA ALA A 42 3.60 -11.33 9.53
C ALA A 42 3.45 -12.61 10.37
N ARG A 43 2.76 -12.52 11.50
CA ARG A 43 2.52 -13.66 12.40
C ARG A 43 1.49 -14.61 11.81
N ALA A 44 0.42 -14.07 11.22
CA ALA A 44 -0.61 -14.85 10.56
C ALA A 44 -0.27 -15.20 9.08
N ARG A 45 0.85 -14.68 8.54
CA ARG A 45 1.23 -14.77 7.12
C ARG A 45 0.08 -14.36 6.18
N ARG A 46 -0.70 -13.37 6.59
CA ARG A 46 -1.93 -12.98 5.92
C ARG A 46 -1.85 -11.54 5.43
N TRP A 47 -2.37 -11.34 4.23
CA TRP A 47 -2.61 -10.03 3.66
C TRP A 47 -4.03 -9.58 3.97
N THR A 48 -4.16 -8.35 4.45
CA THR A 48 -5.45 -7.71 4.66
C THR A 48 -5.54 -6.49 3.76
N ASN A 49 -6.55 -6.47 2.89
CA ASN A 49 -6.87 -5.32 2.05
C ASN A 49 -7.39 -4.20 2.95
N VAL A 50 -6.75 -3.03 2.86
CA VAL A 50 -7.19 -1.83 3.56
C VAL A 50 -8.22 -1.09 2.71
N GLY A 51 -7.96 -0.99 1.41
CA GLY A 51 -8.85 -0.35 0.46
C GLY A 51 -8.22 -0.23 -0.92
N GLU A 52 -9.04 0.20 -1.87
CA GLU A 52 -8.65 0.58 -3.22
C GLU A 52 -8.86 2.08 -3.39
N TYR A 53 -7.90 2.71 -4.06
CA TYR A 53 -7.85 4.16 -4.20
C TYR A 53 -7.53 4.52 -5.63
N TRP A 54 -8.07 5.63 -6.10
CA TRP A 54 -7.75 6.21 -7.40
C TRP A 54 -6.38 6.89 -7.38
N GLU A 55 -6.08 7.56 -6.28
CA GLU A 55 -4.83 8.31 -6.10
C GLU A 55 -3.83 7.52 -5.26
N PHE A 56 -2.56 7.55 -5.68
CA PHE A 56 -1.47 6.87 -4.96
C PHE A 56 -1.30 7.42 -3.53
N ASP A 57 -1.35 8.74 -3.37
CA ASP A 57 -1.17 9.39 -2.06
C ASP A 57 -2.28 9.01 -1.07
N ALA A 58 -3.52 8.85 -1.55
CA ALA A 58 -4.63 8.39 -0.71
C ALA A 58 -4.40 6.96 -0.19
N ALA A 59 -3.78 6.09 -0.99
CA ALA A 59 -3.39 4.75 -0.56
C ALA A 59 -2.23 4.77 0.46
N VAL A 60 -1.31 5.73 0.35
CA VAL A 60 -0.24 5.95 1.34
C VAL A 60 -0.82 6.43 2.66
N ASP A 61 -1.68 7.45 2.63
CA ASP A 61 -2.32 8.03 3.82
C ASP A 61 -3.11 6.97 4.61
N ALA A 62 -3.85 6.10 3.90
CA ALA A 62 -4.59 5.00 4.50
C ALA A 62 -3.73 3.99 5.29
N LEU A 63 -2.42 3.90 4.97
CA LEU A 63 -1.48 3.04 5.66
C LEU A 63 -0.76 3.73 6.82
N THR A 64 -0.70 5.07 6.86
CA THR A 64 0.12 5.82 7.82
C THR A 64 -0.65 6.68 8.81
N MET A 65 -1.92 6.99 8.53
CA MET A 65 -2.79 7.75 9.43
C MET A 65 -3.77 6.86 10.22
N ARG A 66 -3.50 5.55 10.27
CA ARG A 66 -4.36 4.54 10.91
C ARG A 66 -4.07 4.37 12.40
#